data_AF-A0A529FCL7-F1
#
_entry.id   AF-A0A529FCL7-F1
#
_cell.length_a   1.000
_cell.length_b   1.000
_cell.length_c   1.000
_cell.angle_alpha   90.00
_cell.angle_beta   90.00
_cell.angle_gamma   90.00
#
_symmetry.space_group_name_H-M   'P 1'
#
loop_
_entity.id
_entity.type
_entity.pdbx_description
1 polymer ?
#
loop_
_entity_poly.entity_id
_entity_poly.type
_entity_poly.pdbx_seq_one_letter_code
_entity_poly.pdbx_strand_id
1 'polypeptide(L)' 'MSTEDNLLRLVEAEEPDENGYHLQDQVGFILRKAHQRHVAIFAAHIADLTPPQFAALAKLYDIGETSQNQLGTFI' A
#
# COMPACT_ATOMS: atom_id res chain seq x y z
N MET A 1 -47.21 -25.59 0.25
CA MET A 1 -46.29 -24.62 0.88
C MET A 1 -45.69 -23.84 -0.28
N SER A 2 -46.22 -22.63 -0.55
CA SER A 2 -45.94 -21.87 -1.78
C SER A 2 -44.48 -21.41 -1.80
N THR A 3 -43.81 -21.63 -2.92
CA THR A 3 -42.42 -21.24 -3.22
C THR A 3 -42.34 -19.77 -3.69
N GLU A 4 -43.26 -18.91 -3.24
CA GLU A 4 -43.40 -17.54 -3.75
C GLU A 4 -42.77 -16.46 -2.85
N ASP A 5 -42.32 -16.79 -1.64
CA ASP A 5 -41.85 -15.78 -0.67
C ASP A 5 -40.33 -15.52 -0.66
N ASN A 6 -39.62 -15.82 -1.75
CA ASN A 6 -38.23 -15.37 -1.92
C ASN A 6 -38.08 -14.47 -3.15
N LEU A 7 -38.86 -13.39 -3.18
CA LEU A 7 -38.58 -12.27 -4.06
C LEU A 7 -37.42 -11.47 -3.44
N LEU A 8 -36.20 -11.73 -3.91
CA LEU A 8 -35.07 -10.83 -3.68
C LEU A 8 -35.49 -9.43 -4.16
N ARG A 9 -35.80 -8.55 -3.21
CA ARG A 9 -36.11 -7.15 -3.51
C ARG A 9 -34.83 -6.51 -4.05
N LEU A 10 -34.83 -6.22 -5.35
CA LEU A 10 -33.87 -5.31 -5.94
C LEU A 10 -34.09 -3.96 -5.25
N VAL A 11 -33.15 -3.58 -4.38
CA VAL A 11 -33.06 -2.21 -3.89
C VAL A 11 -32.52 -1.42 -5.07
N GLU A 12 -33.27 -0.43 -5.54
CA GLU A 12 -32.77 0.52 -6.53
C GLU A 12 -31.46 1.09 -5.98
N ALA A 13 -30.35 0.84 -6.67
CA ALA A 13 -29.08 1.43 -6.31
C ALA A 13 -29.27 2.95 -6.47
N GLU A 14 -29.03 3.71 -5.40
CA GLU A 14 -28.94 5.17 -5.51
C GLU A 14 -27.97 5.49 -6.64
N GLU A 15 -28.41 6.33 -7.57
CA GLU A 15 -27.55 6.88 -8.63
C GLU A 15 -26.28 7.41 -7.93
N PRO A 16 -25.08 6.99 -8.37
CA PRO A 16 -23.85 7.39 -7.71
C PRO A 16 -23.83 8.93 -7.69
N ASP A 17 -23.69 9.50 -6.49
CA ASP A 17 -23.48 10.93 -6.31
C ASP A 17 -22.42 11.41 -7.32
N GLU A 18 -22.60 12.59 -7.94
CA GLU A 18 -21.57 13.21 -8.78
C GLU A 18 -20.25 13.41 -8.00
N ASN A 19 -20.33 13.43 -6.66
CA ASN A 19 -19.19 13.37 -5.73
C ASN A 19 -18.92 11.95 -5.17
N GLY A 20 -19.17 10.92 -5.96
CA GLY A 20 -18.98 9.52 -5.57
C GLY A 20 -17.55 9.17 -5.13
N TYR A 21 -17.37 7.98 -4.58
CA TYR A 21 -16.06 7.53 -4.13
C TYR A 21 -15.10 7.29 -5.31
N HIS A 22 -14.21 8.25 -5.57
CA HIS A 22 -13.15 8.13 -6.55
C HIS A 22 -11.90 7.52 -5.92
N LEU A 23 -11.63 6.24 -6.23
CA LEU A 23 -10.48 5.51 -5.69
C LEU A 23 -9.14 6.23 -5.92
N GLN A 24 -8.98 6.92 -7.05
CA GLN A 24 -7.75 7.58 -7.45
C GLN A 24 -7.38 8.76 -6.53
N ASP A 25 -8.38 9.39 -5.92
CA ASP A 25 -8.23 10.54 -5.03
C ASP A 25 -7.92 10.12 -3.59
N GLN A 26 -7.99 8.82 -3.31
CA GLN A 26 -7.82 8.27 -1.97
C GLN A 26 -6.35 8.20 -1.60
N VAL A 27 -6.04 8.58 -0.36
CA VAL A 27 -4.66 8.60 0.16
C VAL A 27 -3.96 7.24 -0.01
N GLY A 28 -4.66 6.14 0.21
CA GLY A 28 -4.10 4.79 0.03
C GLY A 28 -3.71 4.49 -1.42
N PHE A 29 -4.48 4.97 -2.39
CA PHE A 29 -4.17 4.81 -3.80
C PHE A 29 -2.94 5.63 -4.20
N ILE A 30 -2.89 6.89 -3.75
CA ILE A 30 -1.77 7.81 -4.01
C ILE A 30 -0.48 7.26 -3.40
N LEU A 31 -0.52 6.83 -2.12
CA LEU A 31 0.63 6.22 -1.43
C LEU A 31 1.11 4.96 -2.15
N ARG A 32 0.20 4.09 -2.60
CA ARG A 32 0.56 2.90 -3.38
C ARG A 32 1.27 3.27 -4.69
N LYS A 33 0.76 4.26 -5.43
CA LYS A 33 1.37 4.72 -6.69
C LYS A 33 2.75 5.32 -6.46
N ALA A 34 2.91 6.11 -5.39
CA ALA A 34 4.20 6.67 -4.98
C ALA A 34 5.20 5.55 -4.63
N HIS A 35 4.77 4.55 -3.84
CA HIS A 35 5.58 3.39 -3.50
C HIS A 35 6.02 2.60 -4.75
N GLN A 36 5.09 2.32 -5.67
CA GLN A 36 5.40 1.64 -6.93
C GLN A 36 6.46 2.39 -7.75
N ARG A 37 6.32 3.72 -7.87
CA ARG A 37 7.31 4.56 -8.55
C ARG A 37 8.67 4.54 -7.83
N HIS A 38 8.67 4.63 -6.50
CA HIS A 38 9.90 4.54 -5.71
C HIS A 38 10.63 3.22 -5.96
N VAL A 39 9.92 2.08 -5.88
CA VAL A 39 10.52 0.75 -6.11
C VAL A 39 11.11 0.64 -7.51
N ALA A 40 10.42 1.14 -8.53
CA ALA A 40 10.93 1.14 -9.91
C ALA A 40 12.21 1.98 -10.05
N ILE A 41 12.24 3.18 -9.45
CA ILE A 41 13.43 4.04 -9.46
C ILE A 41 14.58 3.38 -8.70
N PHE A 42 14.30 2.78 -7.55
CA PHE A 42 15.31 2.10 -6.72
C PHE A 42 15.95 0.94 -7.49
N ALA A 43 15.15 0.05 -8.07
CA ALA A 43 15.64 -1.09 -8.84
C ALA A 43 16.47 -0.70 -10.07
N ALA A 44 16.23 0.49 -10.64
CA ALA A 44 17.03 1.01 -11.75
C ALA A 44 18.44 1.46 -11.32
N HIS A 45 18.67 1.76 -10.04
CA HIS A 45 19.95 2.23 -9.52
C HIS A 45 20.68 1.18 -8.67
N ILE A 46 19.92 0.29 -7.99
CA ILE A 46 20.44 -0.71 -7.07
C ILE A 46 19.76 -2.03 -7.39
N ALA A 47 20.48 -2.93 -8.08
CA ALA A 47 19.94 -4.20 -8.55
C ALA A 47 20.09 -5.35 -7.53
N ASP A 48 21.14 -5.31 -6.71
CA ASP A 48 21.55 -6.47 -5.89
C ASP A 48 21.01 -6.43 -4.46
N LEU A 49 20.27 -5.39 -4.10
CA LEU A 49 19.70 -5.20 -2.77
C LEU A 49 18.23 -4.83 -2.89
N THR A 50 17.45 -5.25 -1.89
CA THR A 50 16.09 -4.76 -1.68
C THR A 50 16.13 -3.40 -0.94
N PRO A 51 15.09 -2.55 -1.07
CA PRO A 51 15.04 -1.29 -0.34
C PRO A 51 15.23 -1.44 1.19
N PRO A 52 14.63 -2.44 1.88
CA PRO A 52 14.89 -2.66 3.30
C PRO A 52 16.33 -3.06 3.63
N GLN A 53 16.97 -3.87 2.78
CA GLN A 53 18.39 -4.22 2.96
C GLN A 53 19.29 -3.00 2.82
N PHE A 54 19.03 -2.15 1.83
CA PHE A 54 19.75 -0.89 1.67
C PHE A 54 19.53 0.05 2.87
N ALA A 55 18.28 0.19 3.34
CA ALA A 55 17.98 0.99 4.53
C ALA A 55 18.74 0.50 5.77
N ALA A 56 18.84 -0.81 5.96
CA ALA A 56 19.62 -1.42 7.05
C ALA A 56 21.11 -1.05 6.95
N LEU A 57 21.72 -1.18 5.77
CA LEU A 57 23.13 -0.82 5.54
C LEU A 57 23.37 0.68 5.74
N ALA A 58 22.50 1.53 5.19
CA ALA A 58 22.58 2.98 5.35
C ALA A 58 22.46 3.38 6.83
N LYS A 59 21.57 2.71 7.58
CA LYS A 59 21.42 2.99 9.01
C LYS A 59 22.63 2.55 9.82
N LEU A 60 23.17 1.35 9.56
CA LEU A 60 24.41 0.87 10.17
C LEU A 60 25.60 1.79 9.86
N TYR A 61 25.66 2.37 8.66
CA TYR A 61 26.69 3.36 8.32
C TYR A 61 26.57 4.65 9.16
N ASP A 62 25.35 5.11 9.42
CA ASP A 62 25.05 6.33 10.18
C ASP A 62 25.32 6.17 11.69
N ILE A 63 24.86 5.06 12.29
CA ILE A 63 24.88 4.88 13.76
C ILE A 63 25.96 3.93 14.26
N GLY A 64 26.64 3.21 13.35
CA GLY A 64 27.59 2.16 13.70
C GLY A 64 26.94 0.84 14.11
N GLU A 65 27.69 0.03 14.86
CA GLU A 65 27.23 -1.27 15.34
C GLU A 65 26.03 -1.14 16.29
N THR A 66 25.02 -1.97 16.08
CA THR A 66 23.83 -2.03 16.94
C THR A 66 23.28 -3.45 16.94
N SER A 67 22.48 -3.79 17.95
CA SER A 67 21.74 -5.05 17.94
C SER A 67 20.74 -5.09 16.77
N GLN A 68 20.46 -6.28 16.24
CA GLN A 68 19.48 -6.47 15.17
C GLN A 68 18.08 -5.96 15.57
N ASN A 69 17.67 -6.17 16.83
CA ASN A 69 16.37 -5.69 17.33
C ASN A 69 16.31 -4.16 17.27
N GLN A 70 17.37 -3.50 17.74
CA GLN A 70 17.45 -2.05 17.71
C GLN A 70 17.54 -1.53 16.27
N LEU A 71 18.28 -2.20 15.37
CA LEU A 71 18.28 -1.87 13.95
C LEU A 71 16.88 -1.94 13.34
N GLY A 72 16.11 -2.98 13.65
CA GLY A 72 14.72 -3.15 13.20
C GLY A 72 13.74 -2.11 13.75
N THR A 73 14.09 -1.34 14.78
CA THR A 73 13.27 -0.19 15.22
C THR A 73 13.57 1.10 14.46
N PHE A 74 14.68 1.14 13.71
CA PHE A 74 15.11 2.32 12.96
C PHE A 74 14.72 2.30 11.48
N ILE A 75 14.32 1.14 10.96
CA ILE A 75 14.00 0.92 9.54
C ILE A 75 12.60 0.33 9.38
#